data_AF-A0A524FJE5-F1
#
_entry.id   AF-A0A524FJE5-F1
#
_cell.length_a   1.000
_cell.length_b   1.000
_cell.length_c   1.000
_cell.angle_alpha   90.00
_cell.angle_beta   90.00
_cell.angle_gamma   90.00
#
_symmetry.space_group_name_H-M   'P 1'
#
loop_
_entity.id
_entity.type
_entity.pdbx_description
1 polymer ?
#
loop_
_entity_poly.entity_id
_entity_poly.type
_entity_poly.pdbx_seq_one_letter_code
_entity_poly.pdbx_strand_id
1 'polypeptide(L)'
;MSDDLNLEEIRKMFNNLNEKMNELSSIIQKFGLDLITKMGQTNSKIKILTDKIEKLDKATLDIKALQPKLNNIIDNQTILESEIDLIKSLVQRTSTSLSQNELESEKIERNESITINKKEITSKFKDILKTIDNNEEIDKIKSKLENIKEQIFEVTGGHKILYEISQVLNKIDNEASLSETLKNYLKEKIEFWMVKWQSPAPKKVIK
;
A
#
# COMPACT_ATOMS: atom_id res chain seq x y z
N MET A 1 -30.00 -88.19 57.43
CA MET A 1 -28.93 -87.98 56.43
C MET A 1 -29.39 -87.14 55.23
N SER A 2 -30.53 -86.43 55.33
CA SER A 2 -31.15 -85.71 54.20
C SER A 2 -31.16 -84.18 54.37
N ASP A 3 -31.01 -83.66 55.59
CA ASP A 3 -31.00 -82.21 55.84
C ASP A 3 -29.64 -81.54 55.52
N ASP A 4 -28.54 -82.29 55.62
CA ASP A 4 -27.19 -81.76 55.35
C ASP A 4 -26.95 -81.51 53.85
N LEU A 5 -27.59 -82.33 52.99
CA LEU A 5 -27.55 -82.19 51.53
C LEU A 5 -28.25 -80.89 51.05
N ASN A 6 -29.35 -80.51 51.70
CA ASN A 6 -30.09 -79.28 51.38
C ASN A 6 -29.31 -78.02 51.78
N LEU A 7 -28.56 -78.07 52.88
CA LEU A 7 -27.81 -76.92 53.38
C LEU A 7 -26.59 -76.61 52.50
N GLU A 8 -25.96 -77.64 51.93
CA GLU A 8 -24.85 -77.48 50.99
C GLU A 8 -25.31 -76.96 49.61
N GLU A 9 -26.47 -77.39 49.12
CA GLU A 9 -27.08 -76.83 47.90
C GLU A 9 -27.45 -75.35 48.05
N ILE A 10 -28.03 -74.96 49.19
CA ILE A 10 -28.33 -73.56 49.50
C ILE A 10 -27.04 -72.72 49.56
N ARG A 11 -25.96 -73.25 50.16
CA ARG A 11 -24.65 -72.58 50.16
C ARG A 11 -24.07 -72.42 48.75
N LYS A 12 -24.18 -73.44 47.89
CA LYS A 12 -23.74 -73.36 46.49
C LYS A 12 -24.56 -72.32 45.70
N MET A 13 -25.87 -72.27 45.90
CA MET A 13 -26.73 -71.25 45.30
C MET A 13 -26.35 -69.85 45.76
N PHE A 14 -26.11 -69.64 47.06
CA PHE A 14 -25.70 -68.34 47.60
C PHE A 14 -24.34 -67.88 47.05
N ASN A 15 -23.37 -68.80 46.96
CA ASN A 15 -22.05 -68.50 46.38
C ASN A 15 -22.13 -68.14 44.90
N ASN A 16 -22.92 -68.88 44.11
CA ASN A 16 -23.15 -68.58 42.69
C ASN A 16 -23.87 -67.22 42.51
N LEU A 17 -24.83 -66.89 43.39
CA LEU A 17 -25.50 -65.59 43.37
C LEU A 17 -24.54 -64.46 43.72
N ASN A 18 -23.65 -64.66 44.70
CA ASN A 18 -22.61 -63.71 45.05
C ASN A 18 -21.58 -63.52 43.91
N GLU A 19 -21.18 -64.59 43.24
CA GLU A 19 -20.32 -64.52 42.04
C GLU A 19 -20.98 -63.72 40.92
N LYS A 20 -22.24 -64.01 40.59
CA LYS A 20 -23.01 -63.25 39.60
C LYS A 20 -23.20 -61.78 39.99
N MET A 21 -23.37 -61.49 41.28
CA MET A 21 -23.46 -60.12 41.79
C MET A 21 -22.12 -59.38 41.64
N ASN A 22 -20.99 -60.06 41.87
CA ASN A 22 -19.66 -59.51 41.66
C ASN A 22 -19.36 -59.28 40.18
N GLU A 23 -19.75 -60.21 39.30
CA GLU A 23 -19.68 -60.02 37.85
C GLU A 23 -20.50 -58.82 37.40
N LEU A 24 -21.74 -58.69 37.88
CA LEU A 24 -22.61 -57.55 37.58
C LEU A 24 -22.00 -56.23 38.08
N SER A 25 -21.45 -56.21 39.29
CA SER A 25 -20.74 -55.05 39.84
C SER A 25 -19.56 -54.65 38.96
N SER A 26 -18.76 -55.62 38.50
CA SER A 26 -17.66 -55.38 37.57
C SER A 26 -18.13 -54.81 36.23
N ILE A 27 -19.23 -55.33 35.68
CA ILE A 27 -19.83 -54.81 34.44
C ILE A 27 -20.27 -53.36 34.62
N ILE A 28 -20.95 -53.03 35.74
CA ILE A 28 -21.40 -51.66 36.02
C ILE A 28 -20.21 -50.72 36.19
N GLN A 29 -19.15 -51.14 36.89
CA GLN A 29 -17.94 -50.33 37.04
C GLN A 29 -17.25 -50.05 35.70
N LYS A 30 -17.10 -51.07 34.85
CA LYS A 30 -16.54 -50.92 33.50
C LYS A 30 -17.41 -50.01 32.64
N PHE A 31 -18.73 -50.19 32.67
CA PHE A 31 -19.67 -49.34 31.95
C PHE A 31 -19.60 -47.88 32.40
N GLY A 32 -19.53 -47.63 33.70
CA GLY A 32 -19.38 -46.29 34.26
C GLY A 32 -18.08 -45.62 33.80
N LEU A 33 -16.95 -46.35 33.83
CA LEU A 33 -15.66 -45.84 33.39
C LEU A 33 -15.64 -45.56 31.87
N ASP A 34 -16.21 -46.43 31.06
CA ASP A 34 -16.37 -46.22 29.62
C ASP A 34 -17.26 -45.03 29.32
N LEU A 35 -18.36 -44.85 30.05
CA LEU A 35 -19.26 -43.72 29.90
C LEU A 35 -18.54 -42.40 30.23
N ILE A 36 -17.83 -42.34 31.35
CA ILE A 36 -17.03 -41.16 31.76
C ILE A 36 -15.99 -40.85 30.69
N THR A 37 -15.29 -41.87 30.20
CA THR A 37 -14.26 -41.70 29.17
C THR A 37 -14.86 -41.17 27.86
N LYS A 38 -15.96 -41.77 27.39
CA LYS A 38 -16.65 -41.29 26.17
C LYS A 38 -17.23 -39.90 26.33
N MET A 39 -17.75 -39.56 27.51
CA MET A 39 -18.26 -38.22 27.81
C MET A 39 -17.13 -37.19 27.83
N GLY A 40 -15.98 -37.52 28.42
CA GLY A 40 -14.78 -36.67 28.39
C GLY A 40 -14.26 -36.44 26.98
N GLN A 41 -14.16 -37.50 26.16
CA GLN A 41 -13.80 -37.39 24.74
C GLN A 41 -14.79 -36.51 23.95
N THR A 42 -16.09 -36.68 24.20
CA THR A 42 -17.14 -35.89 23.56
C THR A 42 -17.06 -34.42 23.95
N ASN A 43 -16.86 -34.12 25.23
CA ASN A 43 -16.68 -32.75 25.71
C ASN A 43 -15.46 -32.07 25.07
N SER A 44 -14.34 -32.78 24.95
CA SER A 44 -13.15 -32.30 24.26
C SER A 44 -13.43 -32.01 22.78
N LYS A 45 -14.12 -32.91 22.07
CA LYS A 45 -14.53 -32.71 20.67
C LYS A 45 -15.46 -31.51 20.52
N ILE A 46 -16.43 -31.33 21.42
CA ILE A 46 -17.33 -30.17 21.43
C ILE A 46 -16.52 -28.89 21.59
N LYS A 47 -15.58 -28.84 22.56
CA LYS A 47 -14.72 -27.68 22.75
C LYS A 47 -13.92 -27.33 21.48
N ILE A 48 -13.31 -28.32 20.84
CA ILE A 48 -12.58 -28.11 19.58
C ILE A 48 -13.50 -27.58 18.48
N LEU A 49 -14.75 -28.07 18.40
CA LEU A 49 -15.73 -27.57 17.44
C LEU A 49 -16.13 -26.13 17.75
N THR A 50 -16.35 -25.78 19.02
CA THR A 50 -16.62 -24.41 19.47
C THR A 50 -15.48 -23.47 19.08
N ASP A 51 -14.24 -23.84 19.38
CA ASP A 51 -13.05 -23.05 19.02
C ASP A 51 -12.94 -22.84 17.50
N LYS A 52 -13.32 -23.85 16.71
CA LYS A 52 -13.35 -23.74 15.23
C LYS A 52 -14.47 -22.82 14.75
N ILE A 53 -15.64 -22.86 15.38
CA ILE A 53 -16.76 -21.97 15.06
C ILE A 53 -16.37 -20.52 15.36
N GLU A 54 -15.73 -20.24 16.49
CA GLU A 54 -15.24 -18.89 16.82
C GLU A 54 -14.22 -18.38 15.79
N LYS A 55 -13.30 -19.24 15.34
CA LYS A 55 -12.34 -18.90 14.28
C LYS A 55 -13.04 -18.61 12.96
N LEU A 56 -14.06 -19.37 12.60
CA LEU A 56 -14.85 -19.15 11.38
C LEU A 56 -15.65 -17.85 11.45
N ASP A 57 -16.23 -17.53 12.60
CA ASP A 57 -16.94 -16.27 12.82
C ASP A 57 -15.99 -15.08 12.65
N LYS A 58 -14.80 -15.15 13.26
CA LYS A 58 -13.77 -14.13 13.06
C LYS A 58 -13.35 -13.98 11.60
N ALA A 59 -13.07 -15.09 10.91
CA ALA A 59 -12.73 -15.05 9.49
C ALA A 59 -13.87 -14.44 8.64
N THR A 60 -15.12 -14.70 9.01
CA THR A 60 -16.29 -14.13 8.34
C THR A 60 -16.39 -12.61 8.56
N LEU A 61 -16.10 -12.14 9.77
CA LEU A 61 -16.00 -10.70 10.06
C LEU A 61 -14.88 -10.04 9.25
N ASP A 62 -13.71 -10.67 9.18
CA ASP A 62 -12.59 -10.18 8.39
C ASP A 62 -12.94 -10.10 6.90
N ILE A 63 -13.63 -11.11 6.35
CA ILE A 63 -14.14 -11.11 4.97
C ILE A 63 -15.13 -9.97 4.74
N LYS A 64 -16.10 -9.78 5.65
CA LYS A 64 -17.05 -8.65 5.55
C LYS A 64 -16.34 -7.30 5.59
N ALA A 65 -15.28 -7.17 6.38
CA ALA A 65 -14.47 -5.96 6.45
C ALA A 65 -13.63 -5.71 5.17
N LEU A 66 -13.46 -6.70 4.28
CA LEU A 66 -12.82 -6.50 2.97
C LEU A 66 -13.75 -5.82 1.96
N GLN A 67 -15.07 -5.93 2.10
CA GLN A 67 -16.03 -5.30 1.18
C GLN A 67 -15.82 -3.79 1.00
N PRO A 68 -15.69 -2.96 2.06
CA PRO A 68 -15.41 -1.53 1.89
C PRO A 68 -14.03 -1.28 1.24
N LYS A 69 -13.03 -2.12 1.52
CA LYS A 69 -11.71 -2.00 0.88
C LYS A 69 -11.80 -2.27 -0.62
N LEU A 70 -12.61 -3.25 -1.02
CA LEU A 70 -12.86 -3.56 -2.42
C LEU A 70 -13.58 -2.40 -3.11
N ASN A 71 -14.59 -1.81 -2.47
CA ASN A 71 -15.28 -0.63 -3.01
C ASN A 71 -14.31 0.54 -3.24
N ASN A 72 -13.43 0.83 -2.28
CA ASN A 72 -12.41 1.86 -2.45
C ASN A 72 -11.45 1.56 -3.64
N ILE A 73 -11.12 0.29 -3.87
CA ILE A 73 -10.31 -0.11 -5.03
C ILE A 73 -11.07 0.13 -6.33
N ILE A 74 -12.36 -0.21 -6.38
CA ILE A 74 -13.21 0.03 -7.56
C ILE A 74 -13.32 1.53 -7.83
N ASP A 75 -13.57 2.35 -6.81
CA ASP A 75 -13.65 3.81 -6.96
C ASP A 75 -12.34 4.40 -7.50
N ASN A 76 -11.20 3.93 -6.97
CA ASN A 76 -9.89 4.32 -7.47
C ASN A 76 -9.66 3.88 -8.93
N GLN A 77 -10.15 2.69 -9.32
CA GLN A 77 -10.09 2.24 -10.71
C GLN A 77 -10.91 3.13 -11.63
N THR A 78 -12.12 3.53 -11.23
CA THR A 78 -12.96 4.46 -11.99
C THR A 78 -12.30 5.83 -12.15
N ILE A 79 -11.64 6.34 -11.10
CA ILE A 79 -10.86 7.58 -11.17
C ILE A 79 -9.73 7.43 -12.19
N LEU A 80 -8.94 6.36 -12.10
CA LEU A 80 -7.84 6.11 -13.04
C LEU A 80 -8.32 5.96 -14.48
N GLU A 81 -9.45 5.28 -14.70
CA GLU A 81 -10.07 5.17 -16.03
C GLU A 81 -10.43 6.55 -16.59
N SER A 82 -11.04 7.41 -15.77
CA SER A 82 -11.36 8.78 -16.18
C SER A 82 -10.12 9.61 -16.52
N GLU A 83 -9.03 9.46 -15.75
CA GLU A 83 -7.75 10.13 -16.03
C GLU A 83 -7.10 9.60 -17.32
N ILE A 84 -7.18 8.30 -17.57
CA ILE A 84 -6.69 7.68 -18.81
C ILE A 84 -7.48 8.20 -20.02
N ASP A 85 -8.81 8.32 -19.90
CA ASP A 85 -9.65 8.88 -20.96
C ASP A 85 -9.30 10.35 -21.22
N LEU A 86 -9.03 11.14 -20.18
CA LEU A 86 -8.53 12.50 -20.33
C LEU A 86 -7.19 12.51 -21.07
N ILE A 87 -6.23 11.66 -20.70
CA ILE A 87 -4.95 11.53 -21.40
C ILE A 87 -5.17 11.15 -22.86
N LYS A 88 -6.04 10.16 -23.15
CA LYS A 88 -6.37 9.73 -24.51
C LYS A 88 -6.95 10.89 -25.32
N SER A 89 -7.84 11.68 -24.73
CA SER A 89 -8.42 12.87 -25.39
C SER A 89 -7.36 13.94 -25.67
N LEU A 90 -6.43 14.17 -24.73
CA LEU A 90 -5.34 15.12 -24.90
C LEU A 90 -4.35 14.65 -25.98
N VAL A 91 -4.01 13.36 -26.00
CA VAL A 91 -3.15 12.75 -27.03
C VAL A 91 -3.83 12.85 -28.39
N GLN A 92 -5.11 12.51 -28.49
CA GLN A 92 -5.87 12.58 -29.74
C GLN A 92 -5.93 14.00 -30.27
N ARG A 93 -6.22 14.99 -29.41
CA ARG A 93 -6.21 16.42 -29.77
C ARG A 93 -4.83 16.87 -30.24
N THR A 94 -3.77 16.40 -29.59
CA THR A 94 -2.38 16.69 -29.99
C THR A 94 -2.04 16.04 -31.33
N SER A 95 -2.47 14.79 -31.59
CA SER A 95 -2.23 14.12 -32.87
C SER A 95 -3.01 14.71 -34.03
N THR A 96 -4.25 15.16 -33.82
CA THR A 96 -5.02 15.86 -34.86
C THR A 96 -4.44 17.24 -35.15
N SER A 97 -3.91 17.93 -34.13
CA SER A 97 -3.15 19.17 -34.30
C SER A 97 -1.84 18.95 -35.07
N LEU A 98 -1.26 17.75 -35.03
CA LEU A 98 -0.06 17.39 -35.79
C LEU A 98 -0.37 17.05 -37.26
N SER A 99 -1.48 16.33 -37.54
CA SER A 99 -1.88 16.00 -38.93
C SER A 99 -2.37 17.19 -39.75
N GLN A 100 -2.79 18.30 -39.14
CA GLN A 100 -3.11 19.53 -39.89
C GLN A 100 -1.87 20.30 -40.37
N ASN A 101 -0.66 19.92 -39.92
CA ASN A 101 0.60 20.56 -40.31
C ASN A 101 1.43 19.74 -41.32
N GLU A 102 0.91 18.65 -41.89
CA GLU A 102 1.68 17.71 -42.74
C GLU A 102 1.39 17.79 -44.25
N LEU A 103 0.80 18.88 -44.76
CA LEU A 103 0.62 19.08 -46.21
C LEU A 103 1.35 20.27 -46.82
N GLU A 104 2.23 20.94 -46.09
CA GLU A 104 3.23 21.83 -46.70
C GLU A 104 4.62 21.42 -46.22
N SER A 105 5.44 20.99 -47.18
CA SER A 105 6.86 20.75 -46.98
C SER A 105 7.56 22.09 -46.72
N GLU A 106 7.39 22.66 -45.54
CA GLU A 106 8.23 23.75 -45.08
C GLU A 106 9.38 23.20 -44.26
N LYS A 107 10.57 23.74 -44.54
CA LYS A 107 11.81 23.50 -43.79
C LYS A 107 11.50 23.37 -42.31
N ILE A 108 12.10 22.38 -41.64
CA ILE A 108 12.12 22.31 -40.18
C ILE A 108 12.75 23.60 -39.66
N GLU A 109 11.94 24.63 -39.41
CA GLU A 109 12.29 25.71 -38.51
C GLU A 109 12.30 25.09 -37.13
N ARG A 110 13.50 24.77 -36.65
CA ARG A 110 13.72 24.59 -35.21
C ARG A 110 13.17 25.85 -34.55
N ASN A 111 12.06 25.70 -33.82
CA ASN A 111 11.52 26.76 -32.96
C ASN A 111 12.65 27.31 -32.08
N GLU A 112 13.21 28.44 -32.46
CA GLU A 112 14.29 29.11 -31.72
C GLU A 112 13.80 29.47 -30.33
N SER A 113 12.51 29.78 -30.19
CA SER A 113 11.77 30.05 -28.95
C SER A 113 11.98 28.99 -27.85
N ILE A 114 11.88 27.69 -28.15
CA ILE A 114 12.07 26.63 -27.14
C ILE A 114 13.54 26.52 -26.72
N THR A 115 14.47 26.75 -27.65
CA THR A 115 15.92 26.72 -27.37
C THR A 115 16.37 27.97 -26.61
N ILE A 116 15.76 29.12 -26.91
CA ILE A 116 15.95 30.41 -26.23
C ILE A 116 15.43 30.30 -24.79
N ASN A 117 14.20 29.81 -24.59
CA ASN A 117 13.60 29.67 -23.25
C ASN A 117 14.39 28.69 -22.36
N LYS A 118 14.96 27.62 -22.93
CA LYS A 118 15.82 26.69 -22.19
C LYS A 118 17.13 27.34 -21.71
N LYS A 119 17.75 28.17 -22.56
CA LYS A 119 18.95 28.93 -22.20
C LYS A 119 18.64 30.01 -21.17
N GLU A 120 17.50 30.69 -21.31
CA GLU A 120 17.05 31.72 -20.38
C GLU A 120 16.79 31.16 -18.97
N ILE A 121 16.04 30.05 -18.87
CA ILE A 121 15.76 29.38 -17.58
C ILE A 121 17.07 28.88 -16.94
N THR A 122 18.00 28.36 -17.74
CA THR A 122 19.33 27.95 -17.24
C THR A 122 20.13 29.15 -16.74
N SER A 123 20.05 30.31 -17.41
CA SER A 123 20.71 31.54 -16.95
C SER A 123 20.15 32.00 -15.61
N LYS A 124 18.82 31.96 -15.44
CA LYS A 124 18.16 32.35 -14.19
C LYS A 124 18.54 31.43 -13.03
N PHE A 125 18.68 30.13 -13.25
CA PHE A 125 19.21 29.22 -12.23
C PHE A 125 20.65 29.57 -11.83
N LYS A 126 21.52 29.94 -12.78
CA LYS A 126 22.88 30.41 -12.47
C LYS A 126 22.88 31.73 -11.69
N ASP A 127 21.94 32.62 -11.97
CA ASP A 127 21.82 33.89 -11.24
C ASP A 127 21.35 33.67 -9.79
N ILE A 128 20.53 32.64 -9.53
CA ILE A 128 20.19 32.25 -8.16
C ILE A 128 21.41 31.69 -7.43
N LEU A 129 22.22 30.84 -8.07
CA LEU A 129 23.47 30.35 -7.46
C LEU A 129 24.39 31.49 -7.04
N LYS A 130 24.56 32.50 -7.90
CA LYS A 130 25.35 33.71 -7.56
C LYS A 130 24.75 34.49 -6.40
N THR A 131 23.43 34.62 -6.34
CA THR A 131 22.73 35.29 -5.23
C THR A 131 22.87 34.52 -3.92
N ILE A 132 22.91 33.19 -3.96
CA ILE A 132 23.21 32.35 -2.79
C ILE A 132 24.68 32.53 -2.37
N ASP A 133 25.62 32.62 -3.31
CA ASP A 133 27.05 32.87 -3.03
C ASP A 133 27.31 34.26 -2.45
N ASN A 134 26.52 35.26 -2.86
CA ASN A 134 26.63 36.64 -2.38
C ASN A 134 25.96 36.89 -1.02
N ASN A 135 25.43 35.85 -0.35
CA ASN A 135 24.69 35.96 0.91
C ASN A 135 23.54 36.98 0.85
N GLU A 136 22.86 37.09 -0.29
CA GLU A 136 21.69 37.97 -0.40
C GLU A 136 20.50 37.41 0.42
N GLU A 137 19.59 38.32 0.81
CA GLU A 137 18.42 38.02 1.65
C GLU A 137 17.57 36.86 1.10
N ILE A 138 17.03 36.03 2.01
CA ILE A 138 16.15 34.89 1.68
C ILE A 138 15.02 35.29 0.74
N ASP A 139 14.41 36.44 0.97
CA ASP A 139 13.26 36.93 0.21
C ASP A 139 13.60 37.12 -1.28
N LYS A 140 14.84 37.52 -1.59
CA LYS A 140 15.30 37.66 -2.99
C LYS A 140 15.48 36.31 -3.66
N ILE A 141 15.96 35.31 -2.93
CA ILE A 141 16.10 33.93 -3.45
C ILE A 141 14.73 33.31 -3.67
N LYS A 142 13.79 33.53 -2.75
CA LYS A 142 12.40 33.08 -2.85
C LYS A 142 11.72 33.66 -4.09
N SER A 143 11.76 34.99 -4.26
CA SER A 143 11.15 35.66 -5.41
C SER A 143 11.73 35.17 -6.75
N LYS A 144 13.04 34.96 -6.82
CA LYS A 144 13.68 34.40 -8.03
C LYS A 144 13.27 32.95 -8.30
N LEU A 145 13.13 32.12 -7.27
CA LEU A 145 12.67 30.72 -7.41
C LEU A 145 11.20 30.65 -7.84
N GLU A 146 10.34 31.53 -7.32
CA GLU A 146 8.93 31.66 -7.74
C GLU A 146 8.83 32.08 -9.22
N ASN A 147 9.61 33.08 -9.63
CA ASN A 147 9.65 33.52 -11.03
C ASN A 147 10.07 32.37 -11.96
N ILE A 148 11.12 31.61 -11.62
CA ILE A 148 11.53 30.45 -12.43
C ILE A 148 10.45 29.37 -12.46
N LYS A 149 9.75 29.14 -11.35
CA LYS A 149 8.64 28.17 -11.29
C LYS A 149 7.53 28.57 -12.27
N GLU A 150 7.13 29.82 -12.30
CA GLU A 150 6.12 30.32 -13.24
C GLU A 150 6.58 30.15 -14.70
N GLN A 151 7.84 30.51 -15.00
CA GLN A 151 8.37 30.37 -16.35
C GLN A 151 8.52 28.92 -16.81
N ILE A 152 8.92 28.00 -15.91
CA ILE A 152 8.94 26.58 -16.23
C ILE A 152 7.51 26.08 -16.50
N PHE A 153 6.52 26.57 -15.76
CA PHE A 153 5.12 26.22 -15.96
C PHE A 153 4.61 26.72 -17.33
N GLU A 154 4.89 27.97 -17.70
CA GLU A 154 4.54 28.53 -19.00
C GLU A 154 5.16 27.74 -20.17
N VAL A 155 6.40 27.27 -20.01
CA VAL A 155 7.14 26.57 -21.08
C VAL A 155 6.77 25.09 -21.19
N THR A 156 6.39 24.43 -20.10
CA THR A 156 6.19 22.95 -20.08
C THR A 156 4.79 22.49 -19.72
N GLY A 157 3.93 23.36 -19.20
CA GLY A 157 2.59 23.01 -18.72
C GLY A 157 2.56 22.06 -17.51
N GLY A 158 3.73 21.66 -17.00
CA GLY A 158 3.86 20.68 -15.92
C GLY A 158 5.16 19.87 -16.00
N HIS A 159 6.13 20.18 -15.13
CA HIS A 159 7.40 19.46 -15.02
C HIS A 159 7.67 19.06 -13.57
N LYS A 160 8.28 17.88 -13.34
CA LYS A 160 8.62 17.39 -11.99
C LYS A 160 9.44 18.40 -11.17
N ILE A 161 10.21 19.25 -11.87
CA ILE A 161 10.97 20.35 -11.25
C ILE A 161 10.05 21.38 -10.57
N LEU A 162 8.85 21.65 -11.07
CA LEU A 162 7.89 22.58 -10.44
C LEU A 162 7.48 22.15 -9.02
N TYR A 163 7.24 20.84 -8.87
CA TYR A 163 6.91 20.26 -7.56
C TYR A 163 8.11 20.35 -6.62
N GLU A 164 9.31 20.02 -7.10
CA GLU A 164 10.53 20.10 -6.30
C GLU A 164 10.86 21.55 -5.90
N ILE A 165 10.68 22.53 -6.78
CA ILE A 165 10.83 23.96 -6.45
C ILE A 165 9.82 24.36 -5.38
N SER A 166 8.56 23.91 -5.47
CA SER A 166 7.52 24.22 -4.47
C SER A 166 7.86 23.66 -3.09
N GLN A 167 8.41 22.45 -3.03
CA GLN A 167 8.87 21.85 -1.79
C GLN A 167 10.06 22.61 -1.19
N VAL A 168 10.95 23.12 -2.03
CA VAL A 168 12.09 23.96 -1.59
C VAL A 168 11.61 25.32 -1.09
N LEU A 169 10.66 25.96 -1.78
CA LEU A 169 10.04 27.21 -1.32
C LEU A 169 9.37 27.05 0.06
N ASN A 170 8.61 25.98 0.26
CA ASN A 170 7.99 25.70 1.56
C ASN A 170 9.03 25.46 2.67
N LYS A 171 10.21 24.90 2.34
CA LYS A 171 11.29 24.73 3.33
C LYS A 171 11.96 26.05 3.67
N ILE A 172 12.19 26.89 2.68
CA ILE A 172 12.70 28.26 2.88
C ILE A 172 11.73 29.07 3.75
N ASP A 173 10.41 28.93 3.54
CA ASP A 173 9.38 29.66 4.31
C ASP A 173 9.35 29.32 5.80
N ASN A 174 9.87 28.15 6.18
CA ASN A 174 9.96 27.72 7.57
C ASN A 174 11.29 28.12 8.23
N GLU A 175 12.23 28.74 7.49
CA GLU A 175 13.53 29.17 8.00
C GLU A 175 13.66 30.70 8.01
N ALA A 176 13.99 31.28 9.17
CA ALA A 176 14.13 32.72 9.33
C ALA A 176 15.47 33.30 8.80
N SER A 177 16.46 32.45 8.52
CA SER A 177 17.80 32.87 8.05
C SER A 177 18.46 31.81 7.16
N LEU A 178 19.30 32.24 6.21
CA LEU A 178 20.07 31.36 5.32
C LEU A 178 21.18 30.67 6.13
N SER A 179 20.84 29.55 6.75
CA SER A 179 21.83 28.67 7.35
C SER A 179 22.79 28.16 6.27
N GLU A 180 24.06 27.94 6.63
CA GLU A 180 25.08 27.43 5.69
C GLU A 180 24.68 26.05 5.13
N THR A 181 23.95 25.26 5.95
CA THR A 181 23.32 24.01 5.57
C THR A 181 22.23 24.18 4.50
N LEU A 182 21.39 25.21 4.61
CA LEU A 182 20.35 25.50 3.61
C LEU A 182 20.96 25.99 2.30
N LYS A 183 22.02 26.80 2.34
CA LYS A 183 22.75 27.24 1.13
C LYS A 183 23.29 26.06 0.32
N ASN A 184 23.95 25.12 0.99
CA ASN A 184 24.50 23.94 0.32
C ASN A 184 23.38 23.07 -0.28
N TYR A 185 22.28 22.87 0.47
CA TYR A 185 21.11 22.16 -0.03
C TYR A 185 20.49 22.82 -1.26
N LEU A 186 20.35 24.15 -1.25
CA LEU A 186 19.80 24.91 -2.38
C LEU A 186 20.70 24.82 -3.61
N LYS A 187 22.02 24.95 -3.44
CA LYS A 187 23.00 24.82 -4.53
C LYS A 187 22.89 23.45 -5.20
N GLU A 188 22.94 22.37 -4.43
CA GLU A 188 22.82 21.01 -4.95
C GLU A 188 21.50 20.79 -5.71
N LYS A 189 20.39 21.33 -5.18
CA LYS A 189 19.08 21.22 -5.84
C LYS A 189 19.02 22.00 -7.13
N ILE A 190 19.54 23.21 -7.16
CA ILE A 190 19.56 24.04 -8.37
C ILE A 190 20.47 23.43 -9.45
N GLU A 191 21.63 22.90 -9.07
CA GLU A 191 22.52 22.16 -9.99
C GLU A 191 21.84 20.92 -10.56
N PHE A 192 21.16 20.14 -9.72
CA PHE A 192 20.38 18.99 -10.15
C PHE A 192 19.28 19.38 -11.16
N TRP A 193 18.57 20.49 -10.90
CA TRP A 193 17.55 20.98 -11.83
C TRP A 193 18.13 21.45 -13.16
N MET A 194 19.28 22.14 -13.15
CA MET A 194 19.97 22.55 -14.38
C MET A 194 20.36 21.35 -15.25
N VAL A 195 20.98 20.32 -14.66
CA VAL A 195 21.37 19.10 -15.40
C VAL A 195 20.15 18.41 -16.00
N LYS A 196 19.07 18.29 -15.22
CA LYS A 196 17.83 17.63 -15.66
C LYS A 196 17.09 18.43 -16.73
N TRP A 197 17.17 19.75 -16.69
CA TRP A 197 16.59 20.65 -17.69
C TRP A 197 17.37 20.66 -19.01
N GLN A 198 18.69 20.47 -18.93
CA GLN A 198 19.59 20.37 -20.09
C GLN A 198 19.59 18.97 -20.73
N SER A 199 19.15 17.94 -20.01
CA SER A 199 19.13 16.57 -20.51
C SER A 199 18.12 16.44 -21.67
N PRO A 200 18.53 15.96 -22.86
CA PRO A 200 17.58 15.63 -23.91
C PRO A 200 16.67 14.49 -23.45
N ALA A 201 15.37 14.60 -23.74
CA ALA A 201 14.41 13.53 -23.47
C ALA A 201 14.97 12.18 -23.94
N PRO A 202 14.85 11.10 -23.16
CA PRO A 202 15.37 9.80 -23.56
C PRO A 202 14.76 9.44 -24.91
N LYS A 203 15.61 9.25 -25.92
CA LYS A 203 15.21 8.69 -27.21
C LYS A 203 14.53 7.37 -26.91
N LYS A 204 13.21 7.28 -27.12
CA LYS A 204 12.50 5.99 -27.16
C LYS A 204 13.11 5.21 -28.32
N VAL A 205 14.03 4.30 -28.02
CA VAL A 205 14.39 3.24 -28.94
C VAL A 205 13.20 2.29 -28.95
N ILE A 206 12.34 2.46 -29.95
CA ILE A 206 11.32 1.47 -30.28
C ILE A 206 12.09 0.26 -30.81
N LYS A 207 12.12 -0.82 -30.05
CA LYS A 207 12.45 -2.17 -30.54
C LYS A 207 11.16 -2.96 -30.62
#